data_AF-A0A7S0EN99-F1
#
_entry.id   AF-A0A7S0EN99-F1
#
_cell.length_a   1.000
_cell.length_b   1.000
_cell.length_c   1.000
_cell.angle_alpha   90.00
_cell.angle_beta   90.00
_cell.angle_gamma   90.00
#
_symmetry.space_group_name_H-M   'P 1'
#
loop_
_entity.id
_entity.type
_entity.pdbx_description
1 polymer ?
#
loop_
_entity_poly.entity_id
_entity_poly.type
_entity_poly.pdbx_seq_one_letter_code
_entity_poly.pdbx_strand_id
1 'polypeptide(L)'
;RAQQIFCSSPVRVNAAGQLQVVCFDKTGTLTDDRVHLVRAVSLTELSSFSCSPPGPPPSPPSPSSCSPSCPPQDTIFSSQLEHNLLACMSCCHDLTRTAEGLVGDPLDEEVFAKTGCQL
;
A
#
# COMPACT_ATOMS: atom_id res chain seq x y z
N ARG A 1 6.07 -30.29 -1.67
CA ARG A 1 5.47 -29.08 -2.31
C ARG A 1 6.63 -28.26 -2.87
N ALA A 2 6.67 -27.96 -4.17
CA ALA A 2 7.71 -27.10 -4.74
C ALA A 2 7.42 -25.63 -4.41
N GLN A 3 8.42 -24.86 -3.97
CA GLN A 3 8.26 -23.50 -3.45
C GLN A 3 8.41 -22.37 -4.50
N GLN A 4 8.42 -22.70 -5.81
CA GLN A 4 8.72 -21.73 -6.90
C GLN A 4 10.08 -21.02 -6.74
N ILE A 5 11.03 -21.64 -6.04
CA ILE A 5 12.41 -21.14 -5.90
C ILE A 5 13.28 -21.89 -6.91
N PHE A 6 13.77 -21.18 -7.91
CA PHE A 6 14.60 -21.73 -8.97
C PHE A 6 16.06 -21.30 -8.77
N CYS A 7 16.98 -22.26 -8.90
CA CYS A 7 18.42 -22.01 -8.73
C CYS A 7 19.14 -22.11 -10.07
N SER A 8 19.71 -21.00 -10.55
CA SER A 8 20.51 -20.97 -11.78
C SER A 8 21.96 -21.44 -11.59
N SER A 9 22.42 -21.57 -10.33
CA SER A 9 23.76 -22.09 -10.02
C SER A 9 23.77 -22.83 -8.69
N PRO A 10 23.80 -24.17 -8.71
CA PRO A 10 23.75 -24.99 -7.49
C PRO A 10 24.88 -24.70 -6.49
N VAL A 11 26.05 -24.25 -6.97
CA VAL A 11 27.21 -23.92 -6.11
C VAL A 11 26.88 -22.80 -5.11
N ARG A 12 25.99 -21.87 -5.46
CA ARG A 12 25.63 -20.74 -4.59
C ARG A 12 24.76 -21.13 -3.40
N VAL A 13 24.17 -22.33 -3.39
CA VAL A 13 23.29 -22.80 -2.30
C VAL A 13 24.07 -22.93 -0.99
N ASN A 14 25.28 -23.49 -1.04
CA ASN A 14 26.10 -23.67 0.16
C ASN A 14 26.58 -22.33 0.73
N ALA A 15 26.90 -21.37 -0.13
CA ALA A 15 27.30 -20.03 0.28
C ALA A 15 26.14 -19.26 0.96
N ALA A 16 24.91 -19.44 0.49
CA ALA A 16 23.73 -18.79 1.08
C ALA A 16 23.52 -19.16 2.57
N GLY A 17 23.92 -20.36 2.98
CA GLY A 17 23.85 -20.80 4.38
C GLY A 17 24.86 -20.16 5.32
N GLN A 18 25.83 -19.40 4.79
CA GLN A 18 26.90 -18.76 5.56
C GLN A 18 26.80 -17.23 5.58
N LEU A 19 25.75 -16.66 4.98
CA LEU A 19 25.57 -15.20 4.93
C LEU A 19 25.31 -14.64 6.33
N GLN A 20 26.04 -13.59 6.69
CA GLN A 20 25.85 -12.86 7.96
C GLN A 20 25.10 -11.54 7.77
N VAL A 21 25.04 -11.02 6.55
CA VAL A 21 24.40 -9.76 6.19
C VAL A 21 23.56 -9.97 4.93
N VAL A 22 22.36 -9.41 4.91
CA VAL A 22 21.48 -9.40 3.75
C VAL A 22 21.05 -7.97 3.49
N CYS A 23 21.24 -7.52 2.25
CA CYS A 23 20.76 -6.22 1.81
C CYS A 23 19.41 -6.42 1.11
N PHE A 24 18.42 -5.63 1.50
CA PHE A 24 17.12 -5.61 0.85
C PHE A 24 17.00 -4.36 0.00
N ASP A 25 16.56 -4.53 -1.24
CA ASP A 25 16.06 -3.41 -2.05
C ASP A 25 14.64 -3.04 -1.58
N LYS A 26 14.21 -1.80 -1.82
CA LYS A 26 12.90 -1.32 -1.37
C LYS A 26 11.80 -1.66 -2.39
N THR A 27 11.88 -1.05 -3.57
CA THR A 27 10.79 -1.05 -4.57
C THR A 27 10.76 -2.36 -5.35
N GLY A 28 9.62 -3.03 -5.40
CA GLY A 28 9.49 -4.35 -6.04
C GLY A 28 10.10 -5.50 -5.24
N THR A 29 10.57 -5.25 -4.01
CA THR A 29 11.10 -6.26 -3.09
C THR A 29 10.43 -6.20 -1.73
N LEU A 30 10.59 -5.09 -0.99
CA LEU A 30 9.93 -4.87 0.30
C LEU A 30 8.56 -4.22 0.15
N THR A 31 8.41 -3.33 -0.83
CA THR A 31 7.15 -2.68 -1.19
C THR A 31 6.76 -3.03 -2.60
N ASP A 32 5.47 -2.95 -2.90
CA ASP A 32 5.00 -2.88 -4.28
C ASP A 32 5.64 -1.70 -5.02
N ASP A 33 5.70 -1.78 -6.35
CA ASP A 33 6.22 -0.70 -7.19
C ASP A 33 5.16 0.35 -7.55
N ARG A 34 3.92 0.15 -7.07
CA ARG A 34 2.77 1.02 -7.33
C ARG A 34 2.47 1.95 -6.17
N VAL A 35 1.76 3.02 -6.50
CA VAL A 35 1.17 3.95 -5.54
C VAL A 35 -0.18 3.40 -5.10
N HIS A 36 -0.44 3.42 -3.79
CA HIS A 36 -1.71 3.00 -3.20
C HIS A 36 -2.27 4.14 -2.35
N LEU A 37 -3.49 4.59 -2.61
CA LEU A 37 -4.15 5.58 -1.77
C LEU A 37 -4.67 4.87 -0.51
N VAL A 38 -3.99 5.10 0.61
CA VAL A 38 -4.36 4.49 1.90
C VAL A 38 -5.55 5.19 2.54
N ARG A 39 -5.56 6.53 2.54
CA ARG A 39 -6.60 7.33 3.20
C ARG A 39 -6.62 8.78 2.68
N ALA A 40 -7.82 9.31 2.50
CA ALA A 40 -8.08 10.73 2.36
C ALA A 40 -8.66 11.28 3.68
N VAL A 41 -8.26 12.49 4.08
CA VAL A 41 -8.63 13.08 5.37
C VAL A 41 -9.09 14.52 5.14
N SER A 42 -10.26 14.89 5.67
CA SER A 42 -10.71 16.28 5.62
C SER A 42 -10.12 17.11 6.77
N LEU A 43 -9.94 18.41 6.56
CA LEU A 43 -9.43 19.36 7.56
C LEU A 43 -10.31 19.45 8.81
N THR A 44 -11.59 19.16 8.70
CA THR A 44 -12.51 19.03 9.84
C THR A 44 -12.06 17.93 10.80
N GLU A 45 -11.58 16.81 10.28
CA GLU A 45 -11.04 15.70 11.07
C GLU A 45 -9.67 16.04 11.67
N LEU A 46 -8.89 16.96 11.06
CA LEU A 46 -7.54 17.33 11.53
C LEU A 46 -7.50 17.84 12.97
N SER A 47 -8.62 18.41 13.44
CA SER A 47 -8.79 18.90 14.81
C SER A 47 -8.77 17.80 15.89
N SER A 48 -8.92 16.53 15.48
CA SER A 48 -8.99 15.37 16.38
C SER A 48 -7.76 14.45 16.33
N PHE A 49 -6.78 14.72 15.46
CA PHE A 49 -5.58 13.88 15.38
C PHE A 49 -4.56 14.27 16.45
N SER A 50 -4.56 13.52 17.55
CA SER A 50 -3.34 13.28 18.29
C SER A 50 -2.47 12.35 17.45
N CYS A 51 -1.45 12.90 16.78
CA CYS A 51 -0.34 12.10 16.29
C CYS A 51 0.36 11.48 17.51
N SER A 52 -0.13 10.32 17.95
CA SER A 52 0.70 9.46 18.79
C SER A 52 1.90 9.07 17.93
N PRO A 53 3.15 9.31 18.36
CA PRO A 53 4.30 8.84 17.63
C PRO A 53 4.14 7.33 17.39
N PRO A 54 4.61 6.79 16.24
CA PRO A 54 4.66 5.36 16.06
C PRO A 54 5.34 4.77 17.29
N GLY A 55 4.61 3.91 18.00
CA GLY A 55 5.14 3.23 19.18
C GLY A 55 6.46 2.53 18.84
N PRO A 56 7.25 2.15 19.85
CA PRO A 56 8.45 1.34 19.61
C PRO A 56 8.10 0.17 18.69
N PRO A 57 9.01 -0.22 17.77
CA PRO A 57 8.75 -1.27 16.81
C PRO A 57 8.20 -2.51 17.54
N PRO A 58 7.17 -3.18 17.00
CA PRO A 58 6.62 -4.36 17.63
C PRO A 58 7.75 -5.35 17.91
N SER A 59 7.84 -5.84 19.14
CA SER A 59 8.75 -6.92 19.50
C SER A 59 8.53 -8.10 18.54
N PRO A 60 9.61 -8.83 18.18
CA PRO A 60 9.49 -9.94 17.25
C PRO A 60 8.41 -10.91 17.73
N PRO A 61 7.53 -11.40 16.84
CA PRO A 61 6.40 -12.22 17.23
C PRO A 61 6.87 -13.51 17.89
N SER A 62 6.47 -13.71 19.15
CA SER A 62 6.52 -15.02 19.81
C SER A 62 5.59 -15.99 19.07
N PRO A 63 5.99 -17.25 18.82
CA PRO A 63 5.38 -18.12 17.81
C PRO A 63 3.98 -18.70 18.15
N SER A 64 3.14 -18.08 18.99
CA SER A 64 1.91 -18.77 19.43
C SER A 64 0.71 -17.93 19.90
N SER A 65 0.41 -16.77 19.31
CA SER A 65 -0.95 -16.20 19.43
C SER A 65 -1.22 -15.08 18.42
N CYS A 66 -1.56 -15.44 17.19
CA CYS A 66 -2.13 -14.50 16.23
C CYS A 66 -3.62 -14.34 16.54
N SER A 67 -3.97 -13.40 17.42
CA SER A 67 -5.37 -12.97 17.57
C SER A 67 -5.71 -12.00 16.43
N PRO A 68 -6.83 -12.19 15.71
CA PRO A 68 -7.25 -11.31 14.63
C PRO A 68 -7.94 -10.07 15.24
N SER A 69 -7.18 -9.18 15.86
CA SER A 69 -7.70 -7.89 16.36
C SER A 69 -7.25 -6.69 15.54
N CYS A 70 -6.54 -6.90 14.42
CA CYS A 70 -6.43 -5.88 13.40
C CYS A 70 -7.70 -5.92 12.55
N PRO A 71 -8.57 -4.88 12.60
CA PRO A 71 -9.63 -4.78 11.61
C PRO A 71 -8.99 -4.73 10.21
N PRO A 72 -9.61 -5.33 9.19
CA PRO A 72 -9.10 -5.27 7.83
C PRO A 72 -8.92 -3.79 7.44
N GLN A 73 -7.71 -3.41 7.03
CA GLN A 73 -7.37 -2.04 6.62
C GLN A 73 -7.94 -1.69 5.24
N ASP A 74 -8.78 -2.55 4.66
CA ASP A 74 -9.10 -2.54 3.23
C ASP A 74 -10.33 -1.71 2.83
N THR A 75 -11.00 -1.03 3.75
CA THR A 75 -12.07 -0.07 3.39
C THR A 75 -12.15 1.07 4.40
N ILE A 76 -11.25 2.06 4.29
CA ILE A 76 -11.36 3.38 4.95
C ILE A 76 -11.90 4.42 3.94
N PHE A 77 -12.84 4.03 3.09
CA PHE A 77 -13.82 4.99 2.60
C PHE A 77 -14.99 4.90 3.56
N SER A 78 -14.86 5.61 4.69
CA SER A 78 -16.01 5.86 5.55
C SER A 78 -17.12 6.41 4.66
N SER A 79 -18.35 6.02 4.92
CA SER A 79 -19.58 6.61 4.37
C SER A 79 -19.75 8.11 4.70
N GLN A 80 -18.64 8.81 5.00
CA GLN A 80 -18.52 10.18 5.48
C GLN A 80 -17.32 10.91 4.87
N LEU A 81 -16.69 10.43 3.78
CA LEU A 81 -15.78 11.33 3.07
C LEU A 81 -16.60 12.52 2.59
N GLU A 82 -16.21 13.73 3.01
CA GLU A 82 -16.97 14.94 2.69
C GLU A 82 -17.19 15.01 1.17
N HIS A 83 -18.44 15.26 0.77
CA HIS A 83 -18.86 15.27 -0.64
C HIS A 83 -17.94 16.12 -1.53
N ASN A 84 -17.42 17.23 -0.98
CA ASN A 84 -16.50 18.11 -1.69
C ASN A 84 -15.13 17.47 -1.92
N LEU A 85 -14.60 16.71 -0.96
CA LEU A 85 -13.32 16.03 -1.11
C LEU A 85 -13.42 14.90 -2.15
N LEU A 86 -14.51 14.13 -2.12
CA LEU A 86 -14.79 13.12 -3.15
C LEU A 86 -14.93 13.76 -4.54
N ALA A 87 -15.68 14.85 -4.66
CA ALA A 87 -15.88 15.57 -5.91
C ALA A 87 -14.57 16.16 -6.47
N CYS A 88 -13.69 16.68 -5.60
CA CYS A 88 -12.37 17.14 -6.03
C CYS A 88 -11.53 15.99 -6.57
N MET A 89 -11.45 14.85 -5.87
CA MET A 89 -10.70 13.68 -6.33
C MET A 89 -11.25 13.10 -7.64
N SER A 90 -12.56 13.24 -7.91
CA SER A 90 -13.18 12.70 -9.13
C SER A 90 -13.09 13.63 -10.34
N CYS A 91 -12.80 14.92 -10.17
CA CYS A 91 -12.90 15.91 -11.26
C CYS A 91 -11.62 16.74 -11.45
N CYS A 92 -10.73 16.82 -10.46
CA CYS A 92 -9.54 17.65 -10.48
C CYS A 92 -8.28 16.80 -10.73
N HIS A 93 -8.21 16.17 -11.91
CA HIS A 93 -7.08 15.36 -12.35
C HIS A 93 -6.86 15.56 -13.86
N ASP A 94 -5.68 15.21 -14.38
CA ASP A 94 -5.36 15.32 -15.82
C ASP A 94 -5.50 13.98 -16.57
N LEU A 95 -6.25 13.04 -16.00
CA LEU A 95 -6.52 11.74 -16.64
C LEU A 95 -7.26 11.90 -17.97
N THR A 96 -6.79 11.17 -18.98
CA THR A 96 -7.37 11.14 -20.31
C THR A 96 -7.95 9.76 -20.63
N ARG A 97 -9.18 9.72 -21.17
CA ARG A 97 -9.79 8.47 -21.64
C ARG A 97 -9.34 8.13 -23.06
N THR A 98 -8.76 6.95 -23.21
CA THR A 98 -8.34 6.36 -24.49
C THR A 98 -9.17 5.11 -24.82
N ALA A 99 -8.92 4.48 -25.96
CA ALA A 99 -9.56 3.21 -26.31
C ALA A 99 -9.14 2.04 -25.40
N GLU A 100 -7.96 2.12 -24.79
CA GLU A 100 -7.36 1.07 -23.95
C GLU A 100 -7.66 1.27 -22.47
N GLY A 101 -8.10 2.47 -22.07
CA GLY A 101 -8.42 2.80 -20.69
C GLY A 101 -8.14 4.26 -20.35
N LEU A 102 -8.12 4.54 -19.05
CA LEU A 102 -7.65 5.81 -18.50
C LEU A 102 -6.13 5.81 -18.44
N VAL A 103 -5.53 6.95 -18.80
CA VAL A 103 -4.07 7.14 -18.77
C VAL A 103 -3.77 8.51 -18.18
N GLY A 104 -2.80 8.58 -17.27
CA GLY A 104 -2.25 9.82 -16.73
C GLY A 104 -1.12 9.58 -15.74
N ASP A 105 -1.00 10.46 -14.75
CA ASP A 105 -0.07 10.24 -13.64
C ASP A 105 -0.54 9.07 -12.76
N PRO A 106 0.33 8.13 -12.35
CA PRO A 106 -0.06 6.98 -11.52
C PRO A 106 -0.74 7.36 -10.19
N LEU A 107 -0.43 8.54 -9.62
CA LEU A 107 -1.11 9.01 -8.42
C LEU A 107 -2.56 9.40 -8.73
N ASP A 108 -2.79 10.11 -9.83
CA ASP A 108 -4.14 10.52 -10.26
C ASP A 108 -4.99 9.29 -10.60
N GLU A 109 -4.41 8.29 -11.27
CA GLU A 109 -5.09 7.03 -11.58
C GLU A 109 -5.56 6.31 -10.31
N GLU A 110 -4.68 6.18 -9.32
CA GLU A 110 -5.00 5.54 -8.04
C GLU A 110 -6.03 6.34 -7.24
N VAL A 111 -5.91 7.68 -7.20
CA VAL A 111 -6.88 8.55 -6.53
C VAL A 111 -8.26 8.44 -7.18
N PHE A 112 -8.34 8.54 -8.51
CA PHE A 112 -9.59 8.45 -9.25
C PHE A 112 -10.24 7.07 -9.12
N ALA A 113 -9.46 5.99 -9.20
CA ALA A 113 -9.97 4.62 -9.05
C ALA A 113 -10.68 4.40 -7.71
N LYS A 114 -10.23 5.09 -6.65
CA LYS A 114 -10.82 5.01 -5.31
C LYS A 114 -12.09 5.84 -5.14
N THR A 115 -12.41 6.74 -6.07
CA THR A 115 -13.67 7.51 -6.04
C THR A 115 -14.89 6.69 -6.44
N GLY A 116 -14.70 5.61 -7.21
CA GLY A 116 -15.79 4.83 -7.81
C GLY A 116 -16.47 5.51 -9.01
N CYS A 117 -15.99 6.68 -9.44
CA CYS A 117 -16.47 7.37 -10.62
C CYS A 117 -15.96 6.73 -11.93
N GLN A 118 -16.57 7.09 -13.06
CA GLN A 118 -16.18 6.64 -14.39
C GLN A 118 -16.12 7.84 -15.33
N LEU A 119 -15.04 7.91 -16.12
CA LEU A 119 -14.87 8.81 -17.27
C LEU A 119 -15.29 8.10 -18.55
#